data_AF-A0A1J5NYF4-F1
#
_entry.id   AF-A0A1J5NYF4-F1
#
_cell.length_a   1.000
_cell.length_b   1.000
_cell.length_c   1.000
_cell.angle_alpha   90.00
_cell.angle_beta   90.00
_cell.angle_gamma   90.00
#
_symmetry.space_group_name_H-M   'P 1'
#
loop_
_entity.id
_entity.type
_entity.pdbx_description
1 polymer ?
#
loop_
_entity_poly.entity_id
_entity_poly.type
_entity_poly.pdbx_seq_one_letter_code
_entity_poly.pdbx_strand_id
1 'polypeptide(L)' 'MSWTADGRALFVRPELSVLPVTIARLDPVTGRRTEVDRFLPPDPSGYLQTRTAYATPDGKVFAFTYDRMRSDLYLMDGLR' A
#
# COMPACT_ATOMS: atom_id res chain seq x y z
N MET A 1 -4.59 6.73 4.68
CA MET A 1 -6.06 6.59 4.66
C MET A 1 -6.63 7.99 4.57
N SER A 2 -7.71 8.18 3.82
CA SER A 2 -8.38 9.48 3.68
C SER A 2 -9.89 9.30 3.49
N TRP A 3 -10.67 10.32 3.82
CA TRP A 3 -12.11 10.35 3.54
C TRP A 3 -12.38 10.67 2.07
N THR A 4 -13.50 10.19 1.54
CA THR A 4 -14.09 10.70 0.30
C THR A 4 -14.51 12.16 0.47
N ALA A 5 -14.57 12.93 -0.62
CA ALA A 5 -14.97 14.35 -0.57
C ALA A 5 -16.33 14.59 0.11
N ASP A 6 -17.27 13.65 -0.03
CA ASP A 6 -18.60 13.71 0.59
C ASP A 6 -18.62 13.27 2.07
N GLY A 7 -17.49 12.84 2.62
CA GLY A 7 -17.37 12.35 4.01
C GLY A 7 -18.10 11.04 4.29
N ARG A 8 -18.61 10.34 3.26
CA ARG A 8 -19.44 9.13 3.45
C ARG A 8 -18.67 7.83 3.45
N ALA A 9 -17.42 7.83 2.99
CA ALA A 9 -16.60 6.64 2.92
C ALA A 9 -15.13 6.94 3.16
N LEU A 10 -14.36 5.89 3.43
CA LEU A 10 -12.91 5.94 3.59
C LEU A 10 -12.23 5.22 2.44
N PHE A 11 -11.14 5.78 1.93
CA PHE A 11 -10.16 5.04 1.15
C PHE A 11 -9.17 4.38 2.09
N VAL A 12 -9.14 3.04 2.04
CA VAL A 12 -8.31 2.19 2.88
C VAL A 12 -7.48 1.25 2.03
N ARG A 13 -6.35 0.83 2.59
CA ARG A 13 -5.56 -0.29 2.08
C ARG A 13 -5.69 -1.43 3.09
N PRO A 14 -6.46 -2.50 2.79
CA PRO A 14 -6.77 -3.54 3.78
C PRO A 14 -5.53 -4.35 4.16
N GLU A 15 -4.63 -4.59 3.21
CA GLU A 15 -3.41 -5.36 3.41
C GLU A 15 -2.19 -4.45 3.61
N LEU A 16 -1.27 -4.84 4.51
CA LEU A 16 0.00 -4.12 4.70
C LEU A 16 1.10 -4.68 3.81
N SER A 17 1.27 -6.00 3.82
CA SER A 17 2.43 -6.72 3.28
C SER A 17 2.09 -7.68 2.15
N VAL A 18 0.95 -7.47 1.48
CA VAL A 18 0.51 -8.30 0.35
C VAL A 18 0.68 -7.52 -0.95
N LEU A 19 1.09 -8.23 -2.00
CA LEU A 19 1.05 -7.75 -3.37
C LEU A 19 0.02 -8.56 -4.18
N PRO A 20 -0.70 -7.92 -5.13
CA PRO A 20 -0.68 -6.48 -5.38
C PRO A 20 -1.33 -5.68 -4.25
N VAL A 21 -0.95 -4.40 -4.14
CA VAL A 21 -1.54 -3.48 -3.17
C VAL A 21 -2.95 -3.14 -3.63
N THR A 22 -3.93 -3.37 -2.77
CA THR A 22 -5.34 -3.08 -3.06
C THR A 22 -5.77 -1.82 -2.34
N ILE A 23 -6.49 -0.95 -3.04
CA ILE A 23 -7.21 0.17 -2.44
C ILE A 23 -8.70 -0.13 -2.47
N ALA A 24 -9.33 -0.03 -1.31
CA ALA A 24 -10.76 -0.24 -1.15
C ALA A 24 -11.45 1.02 -0.64
N ARG A 25 -12.67 1.24 -1.12
CA ARG A 25 -13.64 2.14 -0.50
C ARG A 25 -14.37 1.40 0.61
N LEU A 26 -14.30 1.91 1.83
CA LEU A 26 -14.95 1.39 3.02
C LEU A 26 -16.14 2.26 3.38
N ASP A 27 -17.32 1.64 3.46
CA ASP A 27 -18.48 2.21 4.13
C ASP A 27 -18.29 2.08 5.66
N PRO A 28 -18.19 3.19 6.41
CA PRO A 28 -17.95 3.14 7.85
C PRO A 28 -19.16 2.66 8.66
N VAL A 29 -20.38 2.70 8.09
CA VAL A 29 -21.61 2.26 8.75
C VAL A 29 -21.76 0.75 8.65
N THR A 30 -21.58 0.21 7.44
CA THR A 30 -21.81 -1.21 7.18
C THR A 30 -20.54 -2.06 7.26
N GLY A 31 -19.36 -1.43 7.25
CA GLY A 31 -18.07 -2.11 7.14
C GLY A 31 -17.81 -2.70 5.75
N ARG A 32 -18.72 -2.51 4.79
CA ARG A 32 -18.57 -3.06 3.43
C ARG A 32 -17.38 -2.40 2.74
N ARG A 33 -16.52 -3.25 2.18
CA ARG A 33 -15.37 -2.84 1.37
C ARG A 33 -15.64 -3.15 -0.10
N THR A 34 -15.26 -2.23 -0.97
CA THR A 34 -15.30 -2.41 -2.42
C THR A 34 -13.96 -1.99 -2.99
N GLU A 35 -13.28 -2.87 -3.70
CA GLU A 35 -12.03 -2.55 -4.41
C GLU A 35 -12.28 -1.44 -5.43
N VAL A 36 -11.40 -0.44 -5.45
CA VAL A 36 -11.46 0.69 -6.39
C VAL A 36 -10.21 0.79 -7.23
N ASP A 37 -9.08 0.26 -6.76
CA ASP A 37 -7.83 0.24 -7.50
C ASP A 37 -6.92 -0.88 -6.98
N ARG A 38 -6.00 -1.34 -7.83
CA ARG A 38 -4.93 -2.27 -7.47
C ARG A 38 -3.67 -1.98 -8.26
N PHE A 39 -2.51 -2.05 -7.59
CA PHE A 39 -1.24 -1.79 -8.24
C PHE A 39 -0.08 -2.60 -7.64
N LEU A 40 1.01 -2.66 -8.38
CA LEU A 40 2.31 -3.13 -7.90
C LEU A 40 3.23 -1.93 -7.71
N PRO A 41 4.10 -1.92 -6.69
CA PRO A 41 5.22 -1.00 -6.68
C PRO A 41 6.08 -1.22 -7.94
N PRO A 42 6.73 -0.19 -8.50
CA PRO A 42 7.53 -0.31 -9.72
C PRO A 42 8.61 -1.41 -9.65
N ASP A 43 9.13 -1.65 -8.44
CA ASP A 43 10.06 -2.74 -8.12
C ASP A 43 9.48 -3.53 -6.92
N PRO A 44 8.96 -4.75 -7.14
CA PRO A 44 8.42 -5.59 -6.08
C PRO A 44 9.51 -6.35 -5.30
N SER A 45 10.76 -6.37 -5.77
CA SER A 45 11.83 -7.10 -5.09
C SER A 45 12.14 -6.48 -3.73
N GLY A 46 12.16 -7.33 -2.71
CA GLY A 46 12.37 -6.90 -1.33
C GLY A 46 11.21 -6.12 -0.73
N TYR A 47 10.03 -6.06 -1.37
CA TYR A 47 8.85 -5.41 -0.79
C TYR A 47 8.53 -5.97 0.59
N LEU A 48 8.35 -5.09 1.58
CA LEU A 48 7.96 -5.47 2.93
C LEU A 48 6.51 -5.08 3.22
N GLN A 49 6.17 -3.83 2.99
CA GLN A 49 4.83 -3.31 3.25
C GLN A 49 4.61 -1.95 2.61
N THR A 50 3.37 -1.62 2.33
CA THR A 50 2.94 -0.24 2.06
C THR A 50 2.62 0.42 3.39
N ARG A 51 3.16 1.62 3.68
CA ARG A 51 2.87 2.35 4.91
C ARG A 51 1.70 3.28 4.72
N THR A 52 1.87 4.29 3.89
CA THR A 52 0.89 5.36 3.73
C THR A 52 0.21 5.26 2.37
N ALA A 53 -1.07 5.61 2.32
CA ALA A 53 -1.83 5.81 1.09
C ALA A 53 -2.70 7.06 1.25
N TYR A 54 -2.53 8.05 0.38
CA TYR A 54 -3.32 9.27 0.30
C TYR A 54 -4.11 9.24 -1.01
N ALA A 55 -5.39 9.60 -0.95
CA ALA A 55 -6.23 9.71 -2.14
C ALA A 55 -6.54 11.18 -2.43
N THR A 56 -6.72 11.53 -3.71
CA THR A 56 -7.42 12.76 -4.08
C THR A 56 -8.88 12.70 -3.58
N PRO A 57 -9.54 13.85 -3.34
CA PRO A 57 -10.92 13.85 -2.85
C PRO A 57 -11.91 13.10 -3.76
N ASP A 58 -11.64 13.09 -5.06
CA ASP A 58 -12.43 12.38 -6.08
C ASP A 58 -12.06 10.88 -6.22
N GLY A 59 -11.04 10.41 -5.50
CA GLY A 59 -10.61 9.01 -5.48
C GLY A 59 -9.95 8.51 -6.75
N LYS A 60 -9.52 9.40 -7.66
CA LYS A 60 -8.92 9.00 -8.94
C LYS A 60 -7.41 8.79 -8.88
N VAL A 61 -6.73 9.41 -7.92
CA VAL A 61 -5.28 9.32 -7.79
C VAL A 61 -4.92 8.94 -6.36
N PHE A 62 -4.01 7.97 -6.24
CA PHE A 62 -3.48 7.52 -4.96
C PHE A 62 -1.97 7.70 -4.91
N ALA A 63 -1.48 8.35 -3.86
CA ALA A 63 -0.05 8.44 -3.54
C ALA A 63 0.27 7.51 -2.37
N PHE A 64 1.33 6.71 -2.48
CA PHE A 64 1.68 5.74 -1.45
C PHE A 64 3.19 5.70 -1.18
N THR A 65 3.54 5.18 0.00
CA THR A 65 4.93 4.86 0.37
C THR A 65 5.03 3.38 0.73
N TYR A 66 6.15 2.76 0.41
CA TYR A 66 6.40 1.36 0.75
C TYR A 66 7.83 1.15 1.25
N ASP A 67 7.97 0.22 2.18
CA ASP A 67 9.26 -0.25 2.68
C ASP A 67 9.77 -1.35 1.75
N ARG A 68 11.07 -1.33 1.47
CA ARG A 68 11.76 -2.45 0.82
C ARG A 68 13.03 -2.80 1.57
N MET A 69 13.33 -4.09 1.66
CA MET A 69 14.60 -4.61 2.15
C MET A 69 15.51 -4.94 0.96
N ARG A 70 16.71 -4.38 0.98
CA ARG A 70 17.80 -4.77 0.08
C ARG A 70 18.88 -5.41 0.93
N SER A 71 19.32 -6.59 0.51
CA SER A 71 20.43 -7.30 1.15
C SER A 71 21.59 -7.37 0.18
N ASP A 72 22.78 -7.05 0.68
CA ASP A 72 24.02 -7.28 -0.05
C ASP A 72 24.66 -8.57 0.48
N LEU A 73 25.15 -9.41 -0.42
CA LEU A 73 25.88 -10.63 -0.07
C LEU A 73 27.38 -10.33 -0.08
N TYR A 74 28.03 -10.47 1.08
CA TYR A 74 29.47 -10.36 1.21
C TYR A 74 30.07 -11.75 1.41
N LEU A 75 31.02 -12.13 0.57
CA LEU A 75 31.86 -13.32 0.75
C LEU A 75 33.19 -12.89 1.36
N MET A 76 33.52 -13.42 2.53
CA MET A 76 34.82 -13.23 3.17
C MET A 76 35.57 -14.56 3.11
N ASP A 77 36.81 -14.53 2.63
CA ASP A 77 37.73 -15.66 2.67
C ASP A 77 38.99 -15.24 3.46
N GLY A 78 39.62 -16.19 4.17
CA GLY A 78 40.87 -15.95 4.89
C GLY A 78 40.79 -15.28 6.26
N LEU A 79 39.68 -15.41 7.00
CA LEU A 79 39.63 -15.06 8.42
C LEU A 79 40.69 -15.89 9.19
N ARG A 80 41.67 -15.22 9.80
CA ARG A 80 42.74 -15.79 10.62
C ARG A 80 42.60 -15.38 12.08
#